data_AF-A0A6P6NQT9-F1
#
_entry.id   AF-A0A6P6NQT9-F1
#
_cell.length_a   1.000
_cell.length_b   1.000
_cell.length_c   1.000
_cell.angle_alpha   90.00
_cell.angle_beta   90.00
_cell.angle_gamma   90.00
#
_symmetry.space_group_name_H-M   'P 1'
#
loop_
_entity.id
_entity.type
_entity.pdbx_description
1 polymer ?
#
loop_
_entity_poly.entity_id
_entity_poly.type
_entity_poly.pdbx_seq_one_letter_code
_entity_poly.pdbx_strand_id
1 'polypeptide(L)'
;MDQMLANSLSGEVRIKHSLNKEEESFVVKRRKTVLKSLIKLKIPCSKDAVPNIALLGSGGGQRAMVGLLGSLVQLDKAGLLDCILYLSGVSGSTWCMASLYQEPDWSTKLETVKDQIIRRLSGPAVSWGDAFAKLKKYYYEKDIFSLTDFWAAIFVTTYIKEIDEHRLTGQRNKLKKDPFPIYTAIDKQCKQNREGDPWFEISPLEAGYSLTGAFVETSSFGSQFDNGRKIKTQPEMDMLYLQALCGSALADGDANISFIWQSIKGFISNLMSFENEMIEGMEKDPNSPPAGKCSKVLMDLVDMNLSVLNGIDPFDLHESIRTNMNDLTGGKDQHIFQMEKLNLADKEAAILHIRKYTLDICACLRVSFHFWPFDVCFSICRAAVLWIWGRKYDFLQNMTDKTVPRALLKSETRDYIDAGVLLNSPYFSVLREERNIDLIISLDFSDGDPFMDVC
;
A
#
# COMPACT_ATOMS: atom_id res chain seq x y z
N MET A 1 -28.06 30.82 14.94
CA MET A 1 -28.48 29.54 14.31
C MET A 1 -27.62 29.19 13.10
N ASP A 2 -26.93 30.15 12.48
CA ASP A 2 -26.09 29.92 11.27
C ASP A 2 -24.62 29.54 11.52
N GLN A 3 -24.21 29.27 12.76
CA GLN A 3 -22.86 28.78 13.09
C GLN A 3 -22.81 27.28 13.43
N MET A 4 -23.96 26.59 13.41
CA MET A 4 -24.06 25.13 13.64
C MET A 4 -24.34 24.32 12.36
N LEU A 5 -24.51 24.97 11.21
CA LEU A 5 -24.67 24.31 9.89
C LEU A 5 -23.35 24.25 9.09
N ALA A 6 -22.26 24.79 9.62
CA ALA A 6 -20.92 24.74 9.01
C ALA A 6 -20.02 23.61 9.56
N ASN A 7 -20.56 22.71 10.39
CA ASN A 7 -19.94 21.42 10.66
C ASN A 7 -20.14 20.54 9.42
N SER A 8 -19.16 20.68 8.53
CA SER A 8 -18.87 19.94 7.31
C SER A 8 -19.60 18.61 7.13
N LEU A 9 -20.20 18.46 5.95
CA LEU A 9 -20.36 17.18 5.29
C LEU A 9 -18.97 16.52 5.18
N SER A 10 -18.59 15.67 6.14
CA SER A 10 -17.32 14.96 6.09
C SER A 10 -17.39 13.85 5.04
N GLY A 11 -16.57 13.96 4.00
CA GLY A 11 -16.57 13.04 2.86
C GLY A 11 -17.22 13.58 1.59
N GLU A 12 -17.06 14.87 1.31
CA GLU A 12 -17.21 15.40 -0.05
C GLU A 12 -15.87 15.43 -0.77
N VAL A 13 -15.92 15.24 -2.08
CA VAL A 13 -14.75 15.40 -2.96
C VAL A 13 -14.48 16.88 -3.21
N ARG A 14 -13.21 17.26 -3.07
CA ARG A 14 -12.71 18.61 -3.34
C ARG A 14 -12.06 18.63 -4.73
N ILE A 15 -12.61 19.40 -5.67
CA ILE A 15 -12.00 19.69 -6.97
C ILE A 15 -11.53 21.15 -6.98
N LYS A 16 -10.24 21.38 -6.66
CA LYS A 16 -9.65 22.71 -6.56
C LYS A 16 -8.11 22.67 -6.56
N HIS A 17 -7.50 23.58 -7.32
CA HIS A 17 -6.06 23.89 -7.29
C HIS A 17 -5.72 24.88 -6.16
N SER A 18 -5.99 24.47 -4.92
CA SER A 18 -5.47 25.13 -3.72
C SER A 18 -4.98 24.10 -2.73
N LEU A 19 -4.17 24.55 -1.78
CA LEU A 19 -3.88 23.77 -0.60
C LEU A 19 -5.15 23.59 0.25
N ASN A 20 -5.15 22.54 1.05
CA ASN A 20 -6.08 22.39 2.15
C ASN A 20 -5.90 23.55 3.14
N LYS A 21 -6.98 24.07 3.74
CA LYS A 21 -6.91 25.19 4.70
C LYS A 21 -6.02 24.88 5.92
N GLU A 22 -5.98 23.61 6.35
CA GLU A 22 -5.11 23.17 7.43
C GLU A 22 -3.64 23.12 6.98
N GLU A 23 -3.37 22.76 5.72
CA GLU A 23 -2.02 22.83 5.13
C GLU A 23 -1.56 24.29 5.00
N GLU A 24 -2.39 25.20 4.49
CA GLU A 24 -2.11 26.65 4.44
C GLU A 24 -1.76 27.19 5.84
N SER A 25 -2.56 26.82 6.84
CA SER A 25 -2.34 27.19 8.23
C SER A 25 -1.05 26.61 8.79
N PHE A 26 -0.69 25.39 8.40
CA PHE A 26 0.57 24.76 8.76
C PHE A 26 1.76 25.51 8.15
N VAL A 27 1.71 25.84 6.85
CA VAL A 27 2.78 26.55 6.15
C VAL A 27 3.08 27.89 6.82
N VAL A 28 2.05 28.68 7.15
CA VAL A 28 2.22 29.97 7.86
C VAL A 28 2.89 29.79 9.22
N LYS A 29 2.56 28.74 9.96
CA LYS A 29 3.19 28.43 11.26
C LYS A 29 4.63 27.97 11.08
N ARG A 30 4.88 27.02 10.17
CA ARG A 30 6.19 26.41 9.94
C ARG A 30 7.20 27.43 9.39
N ARG A 31 6.80 28.34 8.49
CA ARG A 31 7.64 29.44 8.00
C ARG A 31 8.22 30.32 9.13
N LYS A 32 7.51 30.46 10.26
CA LYS A 32 8.05 31.16 11.44
C LYS A 32 9.19 30.38 12.11
N THR A 33 9.12 29.05 12.12
CA THR A 33 10.20 28.17 12.60
C THR A 33 11.39 28.21 11.65
N VAL A 34 11.14 28.10 10.34
CA VAL A 34 12.18 28.21 9.30
C VAL A 34 12.94 29.53 9.42
N LEU A 35 12.24 30.66 9.55
CA LEU A 35 12.87 31.97 9.75
C LEU A 35 13.79 32.00 10.98
N LYS A 36 13.33 31.46 12.11
CA LYS A 36 14.15 31.40 13.34
C LYS A 36 15.40 30.55 13.13
N SER A 37 15.28 29.44 12.40
CA SER A 37 16.41 28.57 12.09
C SER A 37 17.43 29.26 11.17
N LEU A 38 16.97 29.90 10.10
CA LEU A 38 17.83 30.67 9.19
C LEU A 38 18.59 31.78 9.91
N ILE A 39 17.92 32.52 10.81
CA ILE A 39 18.56 33.55 11.65
C ILE A 39 19.63 32.92 12.56
N LYS A 40 19.36 31.77 13.19
CA LYS A 40 20.32 31.05 14.04
C LYS A 40 21.55 30.60 13.23
N LEU A 41 21.34 30.21 11.98
CA LEU A 41 22.40 29.86 11.01
C LEU A 41 23.13 31.08 10.43
N LYS A 42 22.77 32.30 10.83
CA LYS A 42 23.31 33.57 10.32
C LYS A 42 23.08 33.76 8.82
N ILE A 43 22.02 33.15 8.26
CA ILE A 43 21.57 33.38 6.89
C ILE A 43 20.59 34.57 6.91
N PRO A 44 20.93 35.71 6.25
CA PRO A 44 20.05 36.87 6.24
C PRO A 44 18.72 36.54 5.57
N CYS A 45 17.61 36.72 6.30
CA CYS A 45 16.26 36.43 5.79
C CYS A 45 15.24 37.38 6.44
N SER A 46 14.37 37.98 5.62
CA SER A 46 13.20 38.71 6.09
C SER A 46 11.99 37.78 6.25
N LYS A 47 10.91 38.25 6.88
CA LYS A 47 9.66 37.45 7.02
C LYS A 47 9.03 37.08 5.67
N ASP A 48 9.13 37.98 4.70
CA ASP A 48 8.51 37.81 3.38
C ASP A 48 9.40 36.97 2.44
N ALA A 49 10.70 36.89 2.71
CA ALA A 49 11.67 36.15 1.90
C ALA A 49 12.01 34.74 2.45
N VAL A 50 11.23 34.22 3.41
CA VAL A 50 11.46 32.85 3.94
C VAL A 50 11.25 31.85 2.80
N PRO A 51 12.23 30.99 2.47
CA PRO A 51 12.05 29.99 1.43
C PRO A 51 11.19 28.82 1.93
N ASN A 52 10.37 28.29 1.05
CA ASN A 52 9.71 27.00 1.21
C ASN A 52 10.67 25.91 0.70
N ILE A 53 11.24 25.14 1.63
CA ILE A 53 12.22 24.08 1.32
C ILE A 53 11.56 22.72 1.44
N ALA A 54 11.63 21.92 0.38
CA ALA A 54 11.17 20.53 0.37
C ALA A 54 12.36 19.56 0.43
N LEU A 55 12.24 18.54 1.26
CA LEU A 55 13.16 17.40 1.31
C LEU A 55 12.47 16.18 0.71
N LEU A 56 13.12 15.55 -0.27
CA LEU A 56 12.60 14.38 -0.98
C LEU A 56 13.48 13.16 -0.70
N GLY A 57 12.86 12.02 -0.40
CA GLY A 57 13.54 10.73 -0.31
C GLY A 57 13.06 9.78 -1.42
N SER A 58 14.00 9.28 -2.22
CA SER A 58 13.73 8.28 -3.25
C SER A 58 13.31 6.92 -2.66
N GLY A 59 12.92 5.99 -3.53
CA GLY A 59 12.72 4.60 -3.16
C GLY A 59 14.02 3.80 -3.02
N GLY A 60 13.88 2.52 -2.63
CA GLY A 60 15.01 1.63 -2.34
C GLY A 60 14.83 0.72 -1.12
N GLY A 61 13.59 0.40 -0.74
CA GLY A 61 13.28 -0.47 0.39
C GLY A 61 13.97 -0.08 1.70
N GLN A 62 14.50 -1.05 2.44
CA GLN A 62 15.12 -0.78 3.75
C GLN A 62 16.41 0.07 3.63
N ARG A 63 17.10 0.05 2.48
CA ARG A 63 18.26 0.93 2.23
C ARG A 63 17.83 2.39 2.22
N ALA A 64 16.77 2.74 1.48
CA ALA A 64 16.21 4.09 1.47
C ALA A 64 15.70 4.51 2.86
N MET A 65 15.06 3.59 3.59
CA MET A 65 14.61 3.84 4.96
C MET A 65 15.76 4.29 5.88
N VAL A 66 16.87 3.53 5.90
CA VAL A 66 18.02 3.85 6.75
C VAL A 66 18.80 5.05 6.21
N GLY A 67 18.91 5.18 4.89
CA GLY A 67 19.55 6.33 4.23
C GLY A 67 18.85 7.65 4.54
N LEU A 68 17.52 7.70 4.48
CA LEU A 68 16.74 8.87 4.85
C LEU A 68 16.90 9.21 6.34
N LEU A 69 16.85 8.20 7.21
CA LEU A 69 17.05 8.39 8.66
C LEU A 69 18.42 9.01 8.95
N GLY A 70 19.49 8.49 8.34
CA GLY A 70 20.84 9.03 8.49
C GLY A 70 20.97 10.46 7.95
N SER A 71 20.33 10.74 6.81
CA SER A 71 20.32 12.08 6.20
C SER A 71 19.62 13.11 7.08
N LEU A 72 18.49 12.74 7.69
CA LEU A 72 17.76 13.59 8.64
C LEU A 72 18.60 13.89 9.89
N VAL A 73 19.31 12.88 10.41
CA VAL A 73 20.25 13.06 11.54
C VAL A 73 21.35 14.05 11.19
N GLN A 74 21.89 13.98 9.97
CA GLN A 74 22.93 14.91 9.53
C GLN A 74 22.37 16.33 9.32
N LEU A 75 21.16 16.47 8.79
CA LEU A 75 20.47 17.76 8.67
C LEU A 75 20.21 18.40 10.03
N ASP A 76 19.83 17.62 11.04
CA ASP A 76 19.64 18.09 12.41
C ASP A 76 20.96 18.59 13.03
N LYS A 77 22.04 17.80 12.90
CA LYS A 77 23.39 18.19 13.36
C LYS A 77 23.89 19.46 12.70
N ALA A 78 23.55 19.67 11.43
CA ALA A 78 23.87 20.89 10.69
C ALA A 78 22.96 22.08 11.06
N GLY A 79 21.91 21.87 11.85
CA GLY A 79 20.88 22.87 12.17
C GLY A 79 19.93 23.18 11.01
N LEU A 80 19.94 22.38 9.95
CA LEU A 80 19.16 22.59 8.73
C LEU A 80 17.78 21.92 8.76
N LEU A 81 17.55 20.92 9.62
CA LEU A 81 16.27 20.20 9.67
C LEU A 81 15.07 21.12 9.96
N ASP A 82 15.24 22.10 10.85
CA ASP A 82 14.20 23.09 11.15
C ASP A 82 13.89 24.05 9.99
N CYS A 83 14.74 24.08 8.95
CA CYS A 83 14.49 24.84 7.73
C CYS A 83 13.56 24.10 6.75
N ILE A 84 13.34 22.79 6.93
CA ILE A 84 12.54 21.97 6.02
C ILE A 84 11.04 22.20 6.30
N LEU A 85 10.29 22.54 5.24
CA LEU A 85 8.84 22.74 5.26
C LEU A 85 8.10 21.43 4.99
N TYR A 86 8.49 20.74 3.91
CA TYR A 86 7.86 19.48 3.46
C TYR A 86 8.88 18.34 3.48
N LEU A 87 8.45 17.16 3.92
CA LEU A 87 9.18 15.91 3.75
C LEU A 87 8.30 14.96 2.93
N SER A 88 8.74 14.64 1.71
CA SER A 88 8.03 13.70 0.84
C SER A 88 8.90 12.49 0.54
N GLY A 89 8.27 11.30 0.46
CA GLY A 89 8.98 10.05 0.26
C GLY A 89 8.26 9.11 -0.69
N VAL A 90 9.06 8.37 -1.46
CA VAL A 90 8.65 7.23 -2.30
C VAL A 90 9.12 5.93 -1.64
N SER A 91 8.35 4.85 -1.78
CA SER A 91 8.76 3.50 -1.39
C SER A 91 9.41 3.42 0.00
N GLY A 92 10.60 2.84 0.12
CA GLY A 92 11.34 2.71 1.39
C GLY A 92 11.50 3.99 2.23
N SER A 93 11.58 5.18 1.62
CA SER A 93 11.59 6.45 2.35
C SER A 93 10.30 6.67 3.16
N THR A 94 9.16 6.20 2.64
CA THR A 94 7.89 6.24 3.37
C THR A 94 7.90 5.37 4.63
N TRP A 95 8.71 4.32 4.68
CA TRP A 95 8.84 3.48 5.87
C TRP A 95 9.59 4.20 6.99
N CYS A 96 10.59 5.00 6.63
CA CYS A 96 11.29 5.87 7.57
C CYS A 96 10.34 6.95 8.10
N MET A 97 9.64 7.64 7.20
CA MET A 97 8.63 8.64 7.57
C MET A 97 7.59 8.03 8.52
N ALA A 98 6.99 6.89 8.16
CA ALA A 98 6.01 6.24 9.00
C ALA A 98 6.54 5.99 10.44
N SER A 99 7.79 5.55 10.57
CA SER A 99 8.42 5.31 11.87
C SER A 99 8.69 6.60 12.66
N LEU A 100 9.09 7.68 11.97
CA LEU A 100 9.37 8.98 12.59
C LEU A 100 8.10 9.63 13.13
N TYR A 101 7.05 9.70 12.32
CA TYR A 101 5.81 10.41 12.65
C TYR A 101 4.90 9.68 13.65
N GLN A 102 5.29 8.49 14.12
CA GLN A 102 4.70 7.90 15.33
C GLN A 102 4.95 8.78 16.56
N GLU A 103 6.16 9.32 16.69
CA GLU A 103 6.58 10.18 17.79
C GLU A 103 6.20 11.64 17.50
N PRO A 104 5.40 12.30 18.36
CA PRO A 104 5.12 13.73 18.22
C PRO A 104 6.38 14.58 18.42
N ASP A 105 6.58 15.57 17.54
CA ASP A 105 7.74 16.46 17.55
C ASP A 105 9.08 15.69 17.45
N TRP A 106 9.11 14.62 16.65
CA TRP A 106 10.24 13.70 16.51
C TRP A 106 11.54 14.41 16.15
N SER A 107 11.46 15.50 15.37
CA SER A 107 12.62 16.31 14.95
C SER A 107 13.40 16.85 16.15
N THR A 108 12.73 17.13 17.27
CA THR A 108 13.39 17.60 18.51
C THR A 108 13.98 16.48 19.37
N LYS A 109 13.68 15.22 19.02
CA LYS A 109 14.07 14.00 19.74
C LYS A 109 14.80 13.02 18.82
N LEU A 110 15.33 13.50 17.70
CA LEU A 110 15.71 12.67 16.57
C LEU A 110 16.74 11.59 16.93
N GLU A 111 17.73 11.90 17.77
CA GLU A 111 18.71 10.88 18.21
C GLU A 111 18.04 9.73 18.97
N THR A 112 17.09 10.01 19.87
CA THR A 112 16.34 8.97 20.60
C THR A 112 15.44 8.16 19.67
N VAL A 113 14.73 8.82 18.76
CA VAL A 113 13.85 8.15 17.78
C VAL A 113 14.67 7.27 16.83
N LYS A 114 15.82 7.77 16.35
CA LYS A 114 16.78 7.03 15.54
C LYS A 114 17.26 5.77 16.26
N ASP A 115 17.66 5.88 17.53
CA ASP A 115 18.11 4.72 18.31
C ASP A 115 16.99 3.68 18.50
N GLN A 116 15.74 4.12 18.73
CA GLN A 116 14.58 3.22 18.82
C GLN A 116 14.32 2.48 17.50
N ILE A 117 14.33 3.20 16.37
CA ILE A 117 14.15 2.61 15.04
C ILE A 117 15.26 1.59 14.75
N ILE A 118 16.54 1.94 14.98
CA ILE A 118 17.66 1.02 14.74
C ILE A 118 17.59 -0.20 15.65
N ARG A 119 17.23 -0.02 16.93
CA ARG A 119 17.04 -1.13 17.86
C ARG A 119 15.95 -2.08 17.39
N ARG A 120 14.81 -1.54 16.92
CA ARG A 120 13.72 -2.32 16.35
C ARG A 120 14.17 -3.10 15.12
N LEU A 121 14.79 -2.42 14.14
CA LEU A 121 15.28 -3.05 12.91
C LEU A 121 16.36 -4.11 13.18
N SER A 122 17.12 -3.99 14.27
CA SER A 122 18.11 -4.99 14.71
C SER A 122 17.50 -6.11 15.57
N GLY A 123 16.25 -5.94 16.01
CA GLY A 123 15.55 -6.85 16.90
C GLY A 123 14.94 -8.08 16.20
N PRO A 124 14.12 -8.87 16.92
CA PRO A 124 13.41 -10.00 16.34
C PRO A 124 12.37 -9.54 15.32
N ALA A 125 12.01 -10.43 14.39
CA ALA A 125 10.89 -10.20 13.49
C ALA A 125 9.56 -10.23 14.26
N VAL A 126 8.52 -9.66 13.65
CA VAL A 126 7.13 -9.81 14.14
C VAL A 126 6.79 -11.30 14.17
N SER A 127 6.11 -11.76 15.23
CA SER A 127 5.69 -13.15 15.32
C SER A 127 4.68 -13.49 14.21
N TRP A 128 4.70 -14.75 13.76
CA TRP A 128 3.73 -15.24 12.79
C TRP A 128 2.29 -15.13 13.29
N GLY A 129 2.06 -15.32 14.60
CA GLY A 129 0.75 -15.17 15.23
C GLY A 129 0.22 -13.74 15.10
N ASP A 130 1.05 -12.73 15.35
CA ASP A 130 0.65 -11.33 15.24
C ASP A 130 0.43 -10.92 13.77
N ALA A 131 1.31 -11.35 12.86
CA ALA A 131 1.15 -11.15 11.42
C ALA A 131 -0.16 -11.77 10.91
N PHE A 132 -0.50 -12.96 11.38
CA PHE A 132 -1.73 -13.65 11.03
C PHE A 132 -2.97 -12.98 11.62
N ALA A 133 -2.92 -12.54 12.88
CA ALA A 133 -3.98 -11.76 13.50
C ALA A 133 -4.23 -10.45 12.72
N LYS A 134 -3.16 -9.80 12.26
CA LYS A 134 -3.25 -8.61 11.43
C LYS A 134 -3.88 -8.88 10.06
N LEU A 135 -3.48 -9.96 9.40
CA LEU A 135 -4.06 -10.39 8.13
C LEU A 135 -5.56 -10.73 8.28
N LYS A 136 -5.93 -11.42 9.35
CA LYS A 136 -7.33 -11.72 9.71
C LYS A 136 -8.16 -10.44 9.80
N LYS A 137 -7.62 -9.43 10.49
CA LYS A 137 -8.27 -8.13 10.65
C LYS A 137 -8.53 -7.46 9.30
N TYR A 138 -7.52 -7.41 8.42
CA TYR A 138 -7.71 -6.88 7.06
C TYR A 138 -8.75 -7.64 6.25
N TYR A 139 -8.79 -8.97 6.37
CA TYR A 139 -9.75 -9.79 5.66
C TYR A 139 -11.21 -9.50 6.06
N TYR A 140 -11.47 -9.23 7.35
CA TYR A 140 -12.84 -9.04 7.85
C TYR A 140 -13.31 -7.59 7.91
N GLU A 141 -12.42 -6.61 8.11
CA GLU A 141 -12.83 -5.22 8.36
C GLU A 141 -13.06 -4.42 7.06
N LYS A 142 -12.58 -4.90 5.91
CA LYS A 142 -12.63 -4.18 4.63
C LYS A 142 -13.53 -4.88 3.63
N ASP A 143 -14.24 -4.08 2.83
CA ASP A 143 -15.01 -4.61 1.69
C ASP A 143 -14.11 -5.24 0.61
N ILE A 144 -12.94 -4.63 0.39
CA ILE A 144 -12.01 -5.00 -0.68
C ILE A 144 -10.71 -5.50 -0.05
N PHE A 145 -10.41 -6.78 -0.32
CA PHE A 145 -9.13 -7.39 -0.01
C PHE A 145 -8.25 -7.43 -1.26
N SER A 146 -6.97 -7.09 -1.13
CA SER A 146 -5.99 -7.02 -2.22
C SER A 146 -4.65 -7.67 -1.81
N LEU A 147 -3.75 -7.85 -2.78
CA LEU A 147 -2.39 -8.30 -2.46
C LEU A 147 -1.62 -7.34 -1.56
N THR A 148 -1.98 -6.05 -1.52
CA THR A 148 -1.38 -5.09 -0.58
C THR A 148 -1.67 -5.44 0.87
N ASP A 149 -2.83 -6.04 1.19
CA ASP A 149 -3.17 -6.47 2.54
C ASP A 149 -2.29 -7.65 3.00
N PHE A 150 -2.09 -8.62 2.10
CA PHE A 150 -1.14 -9.72 2.30
C PHE A 150 0.30 -9.21 2.42
N TRP A 151 0.71 -8.33 1.50
CA TRP A 151 2.03 -7.71 1.46
C TRP A 151 2.34 -6.95 2.76
N ALA A 152 1.36 -6.20 3.27
CA ALA A 152 1.45 -5.49 4.53
C ALA A 152 1.70 -6.44 5.69
N ALA A 153 0.84 -7.45 5.86
CA ALA A 153 0.89 -8.33 7.03
C ALA A 153 2.09 -9.28 7.05
N ILE A 154 2.57 -9.72 5.87
CA ILE A 154 3.60 -10.76 5.76
C ILE A 154 4.97 -10.19 5.38
N PHE A 155 5.02 -9.36 4.33
CA PHE A 155 6.29 -8.87 3.81
C PHE A 155 6.78 -7.65 4.59
N VAL A 156 5.99 -6.57 4.65
CA VAL A 156 6.42 -5.30 5.27
C VAL A 156 6.79 -5.50 6.74
N THR A 157 6.00 -6.26 7.50
CA THR A 157 6.30 -6.61 8.90
C THR A 157 7.64 -7.33 9.08
N THR A 158 8.09 -8.10 8.09
CA THR A 158 9.40 -8.80 8.13
C THR A 158 10.57 -7.81 8.06
N TYR A 159 10.46 -6.75 7.26
CA TYR A 159 11.53 -5.75 7.08
C TYR A 159 11.47 -4.63 8.10
N ILE A 160 10.27 -4.15 8.44
CA ILE A 160 10.08 -3.05 9.40
C ILE A 160 10.10 -3.53 10.84
N LYS A 161 9.83 -4.82 11.05
CA LYS A 161 9.80 -5.51 12.36
C LYS A 161 8.80 -4.89 13.33
N GLU A 162 7.65 -4.46 12.80
CA GLU A 162 6.55 -3.86 13.56
C GLU A 162 5.24 -3.94 12.80
N ILE A 163 4.14 -3.95 13.55
CA ILE A 163 2.77 -3.75 13.07
C ILE A 163 2.30 -2.40 13.59
N ASP A 164 2.32 -1.38 12.73
CA ASP A 164 1.85 -0.03 13.08
C ASP A 164 0.38 0.14 12.68
N GLU A 165 -0.52 -0.03 13.64
CA GLU A 165 -1.97 0.14 13.45
C GLU A 165 -2.46 1.59 13.60
N HIS A 166 -1.57 2.56 13.81
CA HIS A 166 -2.00 3.95 13.90
C HIS A 166 -2.58 4.44 12.58
N ARG A 167 -3.56 5.33 12.67
CA ARG A 167 -4.17 6.01 11.53
C ARG A 167 -3.31 7.20 11.10
N LEU A 168 -3.22 7.43 9.79
CA LEU A 168 -2.48 8.58 9.25
C LEU A 168 -3.09 9.91 9.71
N THR A 169 -4.43 10.02 9.78
CA THR A 169 -5.09 11.21 10.32
C THR A 169 -4.78 11.46 11.81
N GLY A 170 -4.36 10.43 12.54
CA GLY A 170 -3.86 10.56 13.91
C GLY A 170 -2.60 11.43 14.02
N GLN A 171 -1.88 11.66 12.91
CA GLN A 171 -0.73 12.55 12.85
C GLN A 171 -1.10 14.04 12.82
N ARG A 172 -2.33 14.43 12.44
CA ARG A 172 -2.75 15.84 12.31
C ARG A 172 -2.43 16.70 13.53
N ASN A 173 -2.68 16.16 14.73
CA ASN A 173 -2.48 16.87 16.00
C ASN A 173 -1.01 16.87 16.47
N LYS A 174 -0.15 16.09 15.81
CA LYS A 174 1.28 15.91 16.16
C LYS A 174 2.21 16.81 15.33
N LEU A 175 1.73 17.39 14.23
CA LEU A 175 2.51 18.24 13.31
C LEU A 175 2.73 19.67 13.84
N LYS A 176 3.48 19.84 14.94
CA LYS A 176 3.81 21.17 15.47
C LYS A 176 5.23 21.60 15.07
N LYS A 177 6.22 20.74 15.29
CA LYS A 177 7.63 21.04 15.05
C LYS A 177 8.27 20.25 13.91
N ASP A 178 7.56 19.30 13.32
CA ASP A 178 8.11 18.46 12.26
C ASP A 178 7.76 19.03 10.87
N PRO A 179 8.50 18.70 9.79
CA PRO A 179 8.08 18.98 8.42
C PRO A 179 6.71 18.37 8.10
N PHE A 180 5.98 18.89 7.13
CA PHE A 180 4.72 18.31 6.69
C PHE A 180 4.98 17.02 5.87
N PRO A 181 4.45 15.85 6.28
CA PRO A 181 4.69 14.60 5.59
C PRO A 181 3.78 14.43 4.37
N ILE A 182 4.37 14.05 3.23
CA ILE A 182 3.64 13.68 2.01
C ILE A 182 4.11 12.29 1.54
N TYR A 183 3.23 11.31 1.65
CA TYR A 183 3.43 9.96 1.14
C TYR A 183 2.91 9.88 -0.29
N THR A 184 3.54 9.08 -1.14
CA THR A 184 3.22 9.05 -2.57
C THR A 184 2.96 7.64 -3.04
N ALA A 185 1.97 7.52 -3.92
CA ALA A 185 1.62 6.33 -4.67
C ALA A 185 1.34 6.76 -6.12
N ILE A 186 1.08 5.80 -6.98
CA ILE A 186 0.55 6.07 -8.31
C ILE A 186 -0.72 5.28 -8.55
N ASP A 187 -1.55 5.80 -9.44
CA ASP A 187 -2.66 5.07 -10.00
C ASP A 187 -2.20 4.18 -11.17
N LYS A 188 -2.38 2.87 -10.98
CA LYS A 188 -1.93 1.84 -11.92
C LYS A 188 -2.66 1.92 -13.25
N GLN A 189 -3.97 2.16 -13.25
CA GLN A 189 -4.77 2.27 -14.49
C GLN A 189 -4.35 3.49 -15.31
N CYS A 190 -4.06 4.63 -14.67
CA CYS A 190 -3.56 5.83 -15.35
C CYS A 190 -2.16 5.59 -15.93
N LYS A 191 -1.25 4.95 -15.18
CA LYS A 191 0.08 4.56 -15.71
C LYS A 191 -0.03 3.66 -16.93
N GLN A 192 -0.87 2.61 -16.86
CA GLN A 192 -1.01 1.63 -17.94
C GLN A 192 -1.61 2.24 -19.21
N ASN A 193 -2.63 3.09 -19.07
CA ASN A 193 -3.29 3.72 -20.21
C ASN A 193 -2.56 4.96 -20.73
N ARG A 194 -1.57 5.49 -19.99
CA ARG A 194 -0.88 6.77 -20.28
C ARG A 194 -1.87 7.94 -20.45
N GLU A 195 -2.95 7.91 -19.68
CA GLU A 195 -4.02 8.90 -19.68
C GLU A 195 -4.38 9.29 -18.24
N GLY A 196 -4.86 10.51 -18.04
CA GLY A 196 -5.32 10.99 -16.73
C GLY A 196 -4.19 11.55 -15.86
N ASP A 197 -4.29 11.31 -14.56
CA ASP A 197 -3.33 11.78 -13.55
C ASP A 197 -2.79 10.56 -12.79
N PRO A 198 -1.61 10.04 -13.15
CA PRO A 198 -1.08 8.85 -12.52
C PRO A 198 -0.50 9.12 -11.13
N TRP A 199 -0.21 10.38 -10.75
CA TRP A 199 0.43 10.65 -9.47
C TRP A 199 -0.60 10.84 -8.36
N PHE A 200 -0.39 10.17 -7.24
CA PHE A 200 -1.29 10.21 -6.10
C PHE A 200 -0.53 10.58 -4.83
N GLU A 201 -0.97 11.63 -4.15
CA GLU A 201 -0.39 12.07 -2.89
C GLU A 201 -1.32 11.80 -1.72
N ILE A 202 -0.73 11.47 -0.58
CA ILE A 202 -1.42 11.12 0.65
C ILE A 202 -0.74 11.89 1.78
N SER A 203 -1.51 12.72 2.48
CA SER A 203 -1.06 13.44 3.67
C SER A 203 -1.95 13.11 4.86
N PRO A 204 -1.63 13.56 6.08
CA PRO A 204 -2.56 13.48 7.20
C PRO A 204 -3.90 14.19 6.95
N LEU A 205 -3.96 15.15 6.04
CA LEU A 205 -5.14 15.98 5.80
C LEU A 205 -6.03 15.40 4.71
N GLU A 206 -5.46 15.22 3.52
CA GLU A 206 -6.15 14.76 2.32
C GLU A 206 -5.30 13.80 1.49
N ALA A 207 -5.99 13.03 0.65
CA ALA A 207 -5.41 12.12 -0.33
C ALA A 207 -6.03 12.41 -1.70
N GLY A 208 -5.23 12.42 -2.77
CA GLY A 208 -5.74 12.81 -4.07
C GLY A 208 -4.72 12.97 -5.20
N TYR A 209 -5.24 13.46 -6.31
CA TYR A 209 -4.57 13.65 -7.59
C TYR A 209 -4.10 15.09 -7.73
N SER A 210 -2.78 15.28 -7.71
CA SER A 210 -2.16 16.62 -7.67
C SER A 210 -2.40 17.43 -8.94
N LEU A 211 -2.29 16.84 -10.14
CA LEU A 211 -2.50 17.56 -11.40
C LEU A 211 -3.97 17.89 -11.60
N THR A 212 -4.85 16.96 -11.22
CA THR A 212 -6.30 17.13 -11.34
C THR A 212 -6.85 18.12 -10.30
N GLY A 213 -6.16 18.31 -9.18
CA GLY A 213 -6.68 19.10 -8.06
C GLY A 213 -7.82 18.39 -7.33
N ALA A 214 -7.90 17.07 -7.45
CA ALA A 214 -8.99 16.25 -6.95
C ALA A 214 -8.61 15.49 -5.68
N PHE A 215 -9.23 15.85 -4.56
CA PHE A 215 -8.86 15.37 -3.24
C PHE A 215 -10.06 14.94 -2.41
N VAL A 216 -9.80 14.03 -1.48
CA VAL A 216 -10.74 13.63 -0.43
C VAL A 216 -10.02 13.65 0.91
N GLU A 217 -10.78 13.79 2.01
CA GLU A 217 -10.20 13.62 3.34
C GLU A 217 -9.54 12.23 3.47
N THR A 218 -8.32 12.17 4.02
CA THR A 218 -7.55 10.91 4.14
C THR A 218 -8.31 9.79 4.85
N SER A 219 -9.10 10.11 5.87
CA SER A 219 -9.95 9.15 6.58
C SER A 219 -11.05 8.54 5.70
N SER A 220 -11.41 9.20 4.61
CA SER A 220 -12.41 8.75 3.64
C SER A 220 -11.78 8.07 2.42
N PHE A 221 -10.46 8.07 2.28
CA PHE A 221 -9.77 7.40 1.16
C PHE A 221 -9.99 5.88 1.22
N GLY A 222 -10.68 5.35 0.20
CA GLY A 222 -11.11 3.96 0.13
C GLY A 222 -12.55 3.71 0.55
N SER A 223 -13.30 4.74 0.99
CA SER A 223 -14.76 4.68 1.13
C SER A 223 -15.44 4.73 -0.25
N GLN A 224 -16.70 4.30 -0.36
CA GLN A 224 -17.49 4.42 -1.59
C GLN A 224 -18.06 5.83 -1.75
N PHE A 225 -18.07 6.33 -2.98
CA PHE A 225 -18.62 7.62 -3.35
C PHE A 225 -19.58 7.49 -4.53
N ASP A 226 -20.50 8.44 -4.63
CA ASP A 226 -21.32 8.65 -5.81
C ASP A 226 -21.47 10.15 -6.05
N ASN A 227 -21.10 10.60 -7.25
CA ASN A 227 -21.18 11.98 -7.68
C ASN A 227 -20.59 12.97 -6.65
N GLY A 228 -19.39 12.66 -6.16
CA GLY A 228 -18.64 13.50 -5.22
C GLY A 228 -19.07 13.40 -3.75
N ARG A 229 -20.03 12.53 -3.41
CA ARG A 229 -20.51 12.33 -2.03
C ARG A 229 -20.23 10.92 -1.54
N LYS A 230 -19.69 10.78 -0.33
CA LYS A 230 -19.49 9.48 0.32
C LYS A 230 -20.83 8.79 0.60
N ILE A 231 -21.00 7.58 0.07
CA ILE A 231 -22.23 6.77 0.26
C ILE A 231 -22.03 5.61 1.24
N LYS A 232 -20.80 5.08 1.36
CA LYS A 232 -20.47 4.01 2.32
C LYS A 232 -19.08 4.22 2.89
N THR A 233 -19.00 4.41 4.20
CA THR A 233 -17.72 4.52 4.92
C THR A 233 -16.99 3.17 4.94
N GLN A 234 -15.68 3.22 4.74
CA GLN A 234 -14.76 2.12 4.99
C GLN A 234 -13.77 2.52 6.10
N PRO A 235 -13.15 1.55 6.81
CA PRO A 235 -12.11 1.88 7.77
C PRO A 235 -10.96 2.65 7.13
N GLU A 236 -10.47 3.69 7.80
CA GLU A 236 -9.25 4.38 7.41
C GLU A 236 -8.07 3.39 7.39
N MET A 237 -7.19 3.53 6.40
CA MET A 237 -5.95 2.75 6.37
C MET A 237 -5.05 3.07 7.56
N ASP A 238 -4.44 2.04 8.13
CA ASP A 238 -3.36 2.22 9.09
C ASP A 238 -2.01 2.45 8.39
N MET A 239 -1.01 2.82 9.19
CA MET A 239 0.35 3.08 8.73
C MET A 239 1.00 1.84 8.12
N LEU A 240 0.75 0.63 8.64
CA LEU A 240 1.27 -0.60 8.03
C LEU A 240 0.75 -0.80 6.60
N TYR A 241 -0.55 -0.58 6.37
CA TYR A 241 -1.12 -0.62 5.02
C TYR A 241 -0.53 0.46 4.13
N LEU A 242 -0.36 1.69 4.63
CA LEU A 242 0.26 2.78 3.86
C LEU A 242 1.71 2.46 3.47
N GLN A 243 2.51 1.91 4.38
CA GLN A 243 3.87 1.45 4.09
C GLN A 243 3.87 0.36 3.00
N ALA A 244 2.90 -0.55 3.03
CA ALA A 244 2.74 -1.57 2.01
C ALA A 244 2.29 -1.03 0.67
N LEU A 245 1.36 -0.06 0.65
CA LEU A 245 0.89 0.60 -0.55
C LEU A 245 2.04 1.35 -1.23
N CYS A 246 2.73 2.20 -0.46
CA CYS A 246 3.87 2.96 -0.95
C CYS A 246 5.07 2.07 -1.29
N GLY A 247 5.25 0.91 -0.66
CA GLY A 247 6.36 -0.03 -0.89
C GLY A 247 5.98 -1.28 -1.70
N SER A 248 5.02 -1.15 -2.61
CA SER A 248 4.52 -2.22 -3.48
C SER A 248 5.13 -2.21 -4.89
N ALA A 249 6.40 -1.84 -5.07
CA ALA A 249 7.04 -1.78 -6.41
C ALA A 249 6.90 -3.08 -7.23
N LEU A 250 6.87 -4.23 -6.55
CA LEU A 250 6.66 -5.53 -7.19
C LEU A 250 5.28 -5.71 -7.83
N ALA A 251 4.33 -4.81 -7.56
CA ALA A 251 3.01 -4.80 -8.19
C ALA A 251 3.06 -4.37 -9.67
N ASP A 252 4.18 -3.81 -10.14
CA ASP A 252 4.34 -3.41 -11.54
C ASP A 252 4.86 -4.56 -12.41
N GLY A 253 3.97 -5.09 -13.26
CA GLY A 253 4.29 -6.06 -14.30
C GLY A 253 4.42 -7.54 -13.87
N ASP A 254 4.50 -8.41 -14.86
CA ASP A 254 4.51 -9.87 -14.68
C ASP A 254 5.89 -10.43 -14.27
N ALA A 255 6.98 -9.66 -14.36
CA ALA A 255 8.33 -10.16 -14.01
C ALA A 255 8.44 -10.61 -12.53
N ASN A 256 7.61 -10.05 -11.65
CA ASN A 256 7.60 -10.34 -10.21
C ASN A 256 6.55 -11.38 -9.80
N ILE A 257 5.74 -11.88 -10.73
CA ILE A 257 4.61 -12.78 -10.42
C ILE A 257 5.09 -14.09 -9.76
N SER A 258 6.21 -14.64 -10.24
CA SER A 258 6.80 -15.85 -9.65
C SER A 258 7.23 -15.62 -8.21
N PHE A 259 7.82 -14.46 -7.90
CA PHE A 259 8.22 -14.11 -6.53
C PHE A 259 7.02 -14.01 -5.58
N ILE A 260 5.92 -13.41 -6.05
CA ILE A 260 4.68 -13.30 -5.28
C ILE A 260 4.09 -14.69 -5.02
N TRP A 261 4.03 -15.56 -6.04
CA TRP A 261 3.55 -16.93 -5.85
C TRP A 261 4.43 -17.75 -4.90
N GLN A 262 5.76 -17.59 -4.94
CA GLN A 262 6.65 -18.22 -3.95
C GLN A 262 6.39 -17.71 -2.53
N SER A 263 6.14 -16.40 -2.38
CA SER A 263 5.78 -15.82 -1.08
C SER A 263 4.45 -16.36 -0.56
N ILE A 264 3.45 -16.52 -1.44
CA ILE A 264 2.15 -17.15 -1.13
C ILE A 264 2.35 -18.61 -0.73
N LYS A 265 3.18 -19.36 -1.47
CA LYS A 265 3.52 -20.76 -1.15
C LYS A 265 4.11 -20.90 0.25
N GLY A 266 5.09 -20.05 0.58
CA GLY A 266 5.71 -20.03 1.90
C GLY A 266 4.70 -19.69 3.00
N PHE A 267 3.84 -18.70 2.77
CA PHE A 267 2.77 -18.33 3.71
C PHE A 267 1.80 -19.49 3.96
N ILE A 268 1.27 -20.10 2.89
CA ILE A 268 0.32 -21.22 3.03
C ILE A 268 0.98 -22.38 3.77
N SER A 269 2.23 -22.69 3.48
CA SER A 269 2.95 -23.77 4.18
C SER A 269 3.04 -23.50 5.69
N ASN A 270 3.41 -22.28 6.09
CA ASN A 270 3.48 -21.89 7.51
C ASN A 270 2.10 -21.86 8.17
N LEU A 271 1.09 -21.37 7.45
CA LEU A 271 -0.28 -21.32 7.93
C LEU A 271 -0.82 -22.71 8.23
N MET A 272 -0.61 -23.68 7.34
CA MET A 272 -1.07 -25.05 7.55
C MET A 272 -0.35 -25.72 8.73
N SER A 273 0.94 -25.45 8.93
CA SER A 273 1.66 -25.91 10.13
C SER A 273 1.04 -25.33 11.40
N PHE A 274 0.77 -24.02 11.43
CA PHE A 274 0.16 -23.33 12.57
C PHE A 274 -1.28 -23.82 12.85
N GLU A 275 -2.08 -24.07 11.81
CA GLU A 275 -3.42 -24.64 11.95
C GLU A 275 -3.40 -26.06 12.51
N ASN A 276 -2.49 -26.92 12.04
CA ASN A 276 -2.40 -28.29 12.56
C ASN A 276 -2.11 -28.29 14.06
N GLU A 277 -1.24 -27.39 14.55
CA GLU A 277 -0.98 -27.20 15.99
C GLU A 277 -2.23 -26.71 16.75
N MET A 278 -3.06 -25.85 16.15
CA MET A 278 -4.31 -25.37 16.77
C MET A 278 -5.45 -26.41 16.73
N ILE A 279 -5.55 -27.19 15.65
CA ILE A 279 -6.60 -28.19 15.41
C ILE A 279 -6.36 -29.46 16.23
N GLU A 280 -5.10 -29.84 16.51
CA GLU A 280 -4.76 -30.94 17.42
C GLU A 280 -5.29 -30.73 18.85
N GLY A 281 -5.64 -29.49 19.23
CA GLY A 281 -6.23 -29.14 20.52
C GLY A 281 -7.76 -29.07 20.57
N MET A 282 -8.49 -29.25 19.46
CA MET A 282 -9.96 -29.19 19.42
C MET A 282 -10.61 -30.54 19.07
N GLU A 283 -11.76 -30.85 19.67
CA GLU A 283 -12.57 -32.00 19.29
C GLU A 283 -12.97 -31.89 17.81
N LYS A 284 -12.51 -32.83 16.98
CA LYS A 284 -12.82 -32.90 15.56
C LYS A 284 -14.31 -33.16 15.38
N ASP A 285 -15.01 -32.28 14.66
CA ASP A 285 -16.31 -32.62 14.09
C ASP A 285 -16.08 -33.73 13.03
N PRO A 286 -16.64 -34.95 13.23
CA PRO A 286 -16.46 -36.05 12.28
C PRO A 286 -17.05 -35.77 10.89
N ASN A 287 -17.87 -34.73 10.72
CA ASN A 287 -18.42 -34.31 9.43
C ASN A 287 -17.65 -33.16 8.76
N SER A 288 -16.61 -32.61 9.41
CA SER A 288 -15.76 -31.59 8.78
C SER A 288 -14.94 -32.23 7.64
N PRO A 289 -14.89 -31.62 6.43
CA PRO A 289 -14.06 -32.16 5.36
C PRO A 289 -12.59 -32.15 5.81
N PRO A 290 -11.75 -33.10 5.40
CA PRO A 290 -10.39 -33.19 5.92
C PRO A 290 -9.63 -31.92 5.54
N ALA A 291 -9.30 -31.07 6.52
CA ALA A 291 -8.55 -29.83 6.30
C ALA A 291 -7.32 -30.08 5.42
N GLY A 292 -6.63 -31.22 5.61
CA GLY A 292 -5.49 -31.63 4.79
C GLY A 292 -5.75 -31.76 3.29
N LYS A 293 -6.97 -32.11 2.84
CA LYS A 293 -7.30 -32.15 1.39
C LYS A 293 -7.47 -30.75 0.82
N CYS A 294 -8.12 -29.85 1.56
CA CYS A 294 -8.25 -28.44 1.15
C CYS A 294 -6.86 -27.77 1.07
N SER A 295 -6.03 -28.00 2.09
CA SER A 295 -4.63 -27.56 2.11
C SER A 295 -3.84 -28.08 0.90
N LYS A 296 -4.03 -29.36 0.54
CA LYS A 296 -3.40 -29.98 -0.63
C LYS A 296 -3.83 -29.31 -1.92
N VAL A 297 -5.14 -29.07 -2.11
CA VAL A 297 -5.66 -28.37 -3.30
C VAL A 297 -5.07 -26.95 -3.39
N LEU A 298 -5.01 -26.21 -2.29
CA LEU A 298 -4.40 -24.88 -2.25
C LEU A 298 -2.92 -24.88 -2.64
N MET A 299 -2.15 -25.82 -2.09
CA MET A 299 -0.73 -25.95 -2.43
C MET A 299 -0.55 -26.33 -3.90
N ASP A 300 -1.34 -27.27 -4.42
CA ASP A 300 -1.27 -27.69 -5.81
C ASP A 300 -1.68 -26.56 -6.77
N LEU A 301 -2.64 -25.71 -6.40
CA LEU A 301 -3.01 -24.51 -7.17
C LEU A 301 -1.84 -23.51 -7.27
N VAL A 302 -1.14 -23.28 -6.16
CA VAL A 302 0.03 -22.39 -6.13
C VAL A 302 1.16 -22.97 -6.98
N ASP A 303 1.43 -24.26 -6.82
CA ASP A 303 2.45 -24.96 -7.61
C ASP A 303 2.10 -25.03 -9.08
N MET A 304 0.82 -25.10 -9.42
CA MET A 304 0.32 -25.06 -10.80
C MET A 304 0.59 -23.70 -11.44
N ASN A 305 0.28 -22.60 -10.73
CA ASN A 305 0.60 -21.24 -11.20
C ASN A 305 2.11 -21.06 -11.38
N LEU A 306 2.92 -21.52 -10.43
CA LEU A 306 4.39 -21.49 -10.55
C LEU A 306 4.92 -22.32 -11.72
N SER A 307 4.37 -23.52 -11.94
CA SER A 307 4.80 -24.43 -12.99
C SER A 307 4.62 -23.80 -14.37
N VAL A 308 3.45 -23.20 -14.64
CA VAL A 308 3.16 -22.59 -15.94
C VAL A 308 3.99 -21.34 -16.19
N LEU A 309 4.28 -20.55 -15.16
CA LEU A 309 5.22 -19.43 -15.25
C LEU A 309 6.63 -19.87 -15.65
N ASN A 310 7.02 -21.08 -15.25
CA ASN A 310 8.30 -21.71 -15.55
C ASN A 310 8.28 -22.59 -16.82
N GLY A 311 7.16 -22.64 -17.55
CA GLY A 311 7.02 -23.45 -18.77
C GLY A 311 6.95 -24.96 -18.51
N ILE A 312 6.47 -25.37 -17.34
CA ILE A 312 6.28 -26.77 -16.93
C ILE A 312 4.79 -27.11 -17.02
N ASP A 313 4.46 -28.29 -17.58
CA ASP A 313 3.09 -28.79 -17.71
C ASP A 313 2.52 -29.13 -16.33
N PRO A 314 1.42 -28.50 -15.87
CA PRO A 314 0.86 -28.76 -14.57
C PRO A 314 -0.14 -29.93 -14.55
N PHE A 315 -0.21 -30.77 -15.59
CA PHE A 315 -1.21 -31.84 -15.69
C PHE A 315 -1.27 -32.77 -14.47
N ASP A 316 -0.13 -33.16 -13.89
CA ASP A 316 -0.11 -33.99 -12.68
C ASP A 316 -0.73 -33.28 -11.47
N LEU A 317 -0.53 -31.96 -11.37
CA LEU A 317 -1.15 -31.13 -10.33
C LEU A 317 -2.66 -31.00 -10.56
N HIS A 318 -3.09 -30.91 -11.83
CA HIS A 318 -4.51 -30.95 -12.17
C HIS A 318 -5.16 -32.26 -11.73
N GLU A 319 -4.53 -33.40 -12.00
CA GLU A 319 -5.06 -34.71 -11.60
C GLU A 319 -5.18 -34.82 -10.07
N SER A 320 -4.20 -34.29 -9.34
CA SER A 320 -4.22 -34.19 -7.87
C SER A 320 -5.36 -33.29 -7.37
N ILE A 321 -5.52 -32.09 -7.94
CA ILE A 321 -6.59 -31.16 -7.58
C ILE A 321 -7.96 -31.79 -7.84
N ARG A 322 -8.18 -32.34 -9.03
CA ARG A 322 -9.44 -32.98 -9.43
C ARG A 322 -9.82 -34.13 -8.49
N THR A 323 -8.86 -34.97 -8.12
CA THR A 323 -9.08 -36.08 -7.18
C THR A 323 -9.52 -35.57 -5.80
N ASN A 324 -8.77 -34.61 -5.24
CA ASN A 324 -9.11 -34.04 -3.94
C ASN A 324 -10.43 -33.25 -3.98
N MET A 325 -10.70 -32.50 -5.04
CA MET A 325 -11.95 -31.75 -5.23
C MET A 325 -13.18 -32.66 -5.33
N ASN A 326 -13.08 -33.80 -6.01
CA ASN A 326 -14.17 -34.78 -6.08
C ASN A 326 -14.57 -35.26 -4.69
N ASP A 327 -13.57 -35.53 -3.85
CA ASP A 327 -13.82 -35.96 -2.47
C ASP A 327 -14.40 -34.85 -1.61
N LEU A 328 -13.93 -33.60 -1.78
CA LEU A 328 -14.39 -32.45 -1.00
C LEU A 328 -15.82 -32.01 -1.37
N THR A 329 -16.20 -32.12 -2.64
CA THR A 329 -17.50 -31.66 -3.17
C THR A 329 -18.54 -32.79 -3.27
N GLY A 330 -18.16 -34.04 -3.00
CA GLY A 330 -19.01 -35.21 -3.21
C GLY A 330 -19.37 -35.42 -4.69
N GLY A 331 -18.49 -35.02 -5.60
CA GLY A 331 -18.66 -35.17 -7.05
C GLY A 331 -19.66 -34.21 -7.72
N LYS A 332 -20.18 -33.20 -7.00
CA LYS A 332 -21.19 -32.27 -7.53
C LYS A 332 -20.68 -31.31 -8.61
N ASP A 333 -19.36 -31.09 -8.66
CA ASP A 333 -18.73 -30.05 -9.50
C ASP A 333 -17.80 -30.61 -10.60
N GLN A 334 -17.95 -31.88 -10.98
CA GLN A 334 -17.05 -32.57 -11.93
C GLN A 334 -16.83 -31.84 -13.26
N HIS A 335 -17.83 -31.09 -13.74
CA HIS A 335 -17.74 -30.34 -15.00
C HIS A 335 -16.80 -29.12 -14.94
N ILE A 336 -16.52 -28.59 -13.75
CA ILE A 336 -15.60 -27.45 -13.55
C ILE A 336 -14.14 -27.88 -13.74
N PHE A 337 -13.86 -29.17 -13.56
CA PHE A 337 -12.50 -29.71 -13.47
C PHE A 337 -12.05 -30.41 -14.76
N GLN A 338 -12.51 -29.98 -15.94
CA GLN A 338 -11.99 -30.51 -17.21
C GLN A 338 -10.80 -29.66 -17.69
N MET A 339 -9.61 -30.24 -17.69
CA MET A 339 -8.40 -29.64 -18.27
C MET A 339 -7.79 -30.61 -19.29
N GLU A 340 -7.65 -30.16 -20.53
CA GLU A 340 -6.81 -30.86 -21.51
C GLU A 340 -5.34 -30.53 -21.29
N LYS A 341 -4.42 -31.31 -21.87
CA LYS A 341 -2.99 -30.96 -21.83
C LYS A 341 -2.79 -29.56 -22.42
N LEU A 342 -2.17 -28.68 -21.64
CA LEU A 342 -1.91 -27.31 -22.07
C LEU A 342 -0.86 -27.28 -23.17
N ASN A 343 -1.13 -26.52 -24.23
CA ASN A 343 -0.11 -26.17 -25.20
C ASN A 343 0.80 -25.08 -24.61
N LEU A 344 1.94 -25.49 -24.05
CA LEU A 344 2.91 -24.57 -23.45
C LEU A 344 3.71 -23.75 -24.47
N ALA A 345 3.58 -24.02 -25.78
CA ALA A 345 4.17 -23.17 -26.80
C ALA A 345 3.54 -21.76 -26.82
N ASP A 346 2.28 -21.64 -26.42
CA ASP A 346 1.61 -20.37 -26.17
C ASP A 346 1.53 -20.11 -24.65
N LYS A 347 2.60 -19.50 -24.14
CA LYS A 347 2.75 -19.23 -22.71
C LYS A 347 1.66 -18.30 -22.17
N GLU A 348 1.22 -17.32 -22.94
CA GLU A 348 0.19 -16.36 -22.50
C GLU A 348 -1.17 -17.03 -22.39
N ALA A 349 -1.57 -17.82 -23.40
CA ALA A 349 -2.81 -18.60 -23.35
C ALA A 349 -2.80 -19.61 -22.19
N ALA A 350 -1.66 -20.27 -21.95
CA ALA A 350 -1.49 -21.20 -20.83
C ALA A 350 -1.65 -20.49 -19.48
N ILE A 351 -1.02 -19.33 -19.28
CA ILE A 351 -1.18 -18.52 -18.07
C ILE A 351 -2.65 -18.10 -17.89
N LEU A 352 -3.31 -17.62 -18.95
CA LEU A 352 -4.71 -17.19 -18.86
C LEU A 352 -5.65 -18.34 -18.50
N HIS A 353 -5.43 -19.51 -19.07
CA HIS A 353 -6.21 -20.71 -18.75
C HIS A 353 -6.06 -21.10 -17.27
N ILE A 354 -4.83 -21.11 -16.76
CA ILE A 354 -4.55 -21.48 -15.36
C ILE A 354 -5.06 -20.43 -14.38
N ARG A 355 -5.01 -19.14 -14.75
CA ARG A 355 -5.66 -18.06 -14.02
C ARG A 355 -7.16 -18.34 -13.87
N LYS A 356 -7.86 -18.64 -14.97
CA LYS A 356 -9.28 -18.98 -14.94
C LYS A 356 -9.56 -20.22 -14.08
N TYR A 357 -8.81 -21.29 -14.29
CA TYR A 357 -8.91 -22.53 -13.52
C TYR A 357 -8.77 -22.25 -12.01
N THR A 358 -7.77 -21.46 -11.61
CA THR A 358 -7.55 -21.09 -10.21
C THR A 358 -8.75 -20.34 -9.61
N LEU A 359 -9.34 -19.40 -10.37
CA LEU A 359 -10.53 -18.67 -9.91
C LEU A 359 -11.73 -19.59 -9.72
N ASP A 360 -11.94 -20.53 -10.65
CA ASP A 360 -13.06 -21.48 -10.60
C ASP A 360 -12.91 -22.43 -9.39
N ILE A 361 -11.71 -22.95 -9.12
CA ILE A 361 -11.45 -23.76 -7.92
C ILE A 361 -11.66 -22.94 -6.63
N CYS A 362 -11.10 -21.73 -6.54
CA CYS A 362 -11.27 -20.88 -5.38
C CYS A 362 -12.75 -20.52 -5.13
N ALA A 363 -13.54 -20.28 -6.18
CA ALA A 363 -14.96 -19.99 -6.08
C ALA A 363 -15.74 -21.21 -5.56
N CYS A 364 -15.47 -22.41 -6.10
CA CYS A 364 -16.08 -23.66 -5.66
C CYS A 364 -15.78 -23.93 -4.17
N LEU A 365 -14.50 -23.89 -3.77
CA LEU A 365 -14.10 -24.15 -2.39
C LEU A 365 -14.67 -23.14 -1.39
N ARG A 366 -14.81 -21.88 -1.78
CA ARG A 366 -15.39 -20.85 -0.89
C ARG A 366 -16.86 -21.09 -0.56
N VAL A 367 -17.60 -21.78 -1.43
CA VAL A 367 -18.99 -22.19 -1.17
C VAL A 367 -19.03 -23.44 -0.27
N SER A 368 -18.06 -24.34 -0.43
CA SER A 368 -18.00 -25.60 0.31
C SER A 368 -17.36 -25.47 1.70
N PHE A 369 -16.54 -24.44 1.93
CA PHE A 369 -15.79 -24.22 3.16
C PHE A 369 -16.07 -22.83 3.72
N HIS A 370 -16.38 -22.76 5.02
CA HIS A 370 -16.55 -21.51 5.76
C HIS A 370 -15.55 -21.45 6.92
N PHE A 371 -14.28 -21.55 6.57
CA PHE A 371 -13.17 -21.44 7.50
C PHE A 371 -12.21 -20.37 7.03
N TRP A 372 -12.08 -19.33 7.86
CA TRP A 372 -11.44 -18.08 7.48
C TRP A 372 -10.02 -18.19 6.94
N PRO A 373 -9.14 -19.09 7.44
CA PRO A 373 -7.79 -19.20 6.92
C PRO A 373 -7.77 -19.72 5.47
N PHE A 374 -8.68 -20.62 5.11
CA PHE A 374 -8.86 -21.03 3.72
C PHE A 374 -9.48 -19.88 2.91
N ASP A 375 -10.47 -19.17 3.45
CA ASP A 375 -11.10 -18.05 2.74
C ASP A 375 -10.12 -16.91 2.41
N VAL A 376 -9.20 -16.60 3.33
CA VAL A 376 -8.15 -15.61 3.09
C VAL A 376 -7.14 -16.14 2.08
N CYS A 377 -6.76 -17.44 2.11
CA CYS A 377 -5.92 -18.05 1.08
C CYS A 377 -6.58 -17.97 -0.31
N PHE A 378 -7.87 -18.27 -0.43
CA PHE A 378 -8.60 -18.13 -1.70
C PHE A 378 -8.64 -16.68 -2.16
N SER A 379 -8.80 -15.74 -1.24
CA SER A 379 -8.79 -14.31 -1.55
C SER A 379 -7.41 -13.82 -1.99
N ILE A 380 -6.33 -14.34 -1.40
CA ILE A 380 -4.93 -14.10 -1.81
C ILE A 380 -4.70 -14.67 -3.21
N CYS A 381 -5.05 -15.94 -3.46
CA CYS A 381 -4.92 -16.57 -4.78
C CYS A 381 -5.70 -15.79 -5.86
N ARG A 382 -6.95 -15.41 -5.56
CA ARG A 382 -7.76 -14.57 -6.45
C ARG A 382 -7.09 -13.21 -6.73
N ALA A 383 -6.59 -12.54 -5.69
CA ALA A 383 -5.90 -11.26 -5.85
C ALA A 383 -4.60 -11.40 -6.65
N ALA A 384 -3.87 -12.51 -6.50
CA ALA A 384 -2.69 -12.81 -7.30
C ALA A 384 -3.02 -13.09 -8.76
N VAL A 385 -4.01 -13.93 -9.03
CA VAL A 385 -4.46 -14.24 -10.39
C VAL A 385 -4.94 -12.99 -11.13
N LEU A 386 -5.75 -12.16 -10.47
CA LEU A 386 -6.29 -10.93 -11.04
C LEU A 386 -5.33 -9.73 -10.92
N TRP A 387 -4.16 -9.95 -10.33
CA TRP A 387 -3.12 -8.96 -10.05
C TRP A 387 -3.66 -7.68 -9.38
N ILE A 388 -4.48 -7.85 -8.35
CA ILE A 388 -5.19 -6.79 -7.61
C ILE A 388 -4.29 -6.26 -6.50
N TRP A 389 -3.87 -5.01 -6.64
CA TRP A 389 -3.02 -4.31 -5.68
C TRP A 389 -3.64 -2.96 -5.32
N GLY A 390 -3.61 -2.62 -4.03
CA GLY A 390 -4.06 -1.33 -3.50
C GLY A 390 -5.47 -0.93 -3.90
N ARG A 391 -6.32 -1.89 -4.27
CA ARG A 391 -7.63 -1.59 -4.85
C ARG A 391 -8.51 -0.89 -3.84
N LYS A 392 -9.07 0.24 -4.25
CA LYS A 392 -9.98 1.08 -3.47
C LYS A 392 -11.12 1.54 -4.36
N TYR A 393 -12.25 1.87 -3.74
CA TYR A 393 -13.32 2.55 -4.46
C TYR A 393 -12.82 3.90 -4.98
N ASP A 394 -13.24 4.24 -6.19
CA ASP A 394 -12.94 5.52 -6.79
C ASP A 394 -13.77 6.60 -6.12
N PHE A 395 -13.12 7.58 -5.47
CA PHE A 395 -13.86 8.69 -4.89
C PHE A 395 -14.44 9.64 -5.97
N LEU A 396 -13.95 9.53 -7.21
CA LEU A 396 -14.44 10.30 -8.36
C LEU A 396 -15.61 9.64 -9.10
N GLN A 397 -16.10 8.49 -8.61
CA GLN A 397 -17.15 7.72 -9.25
C GLN A 397 -18.38 8.59 -9.59
N ASN A 398 -18.84 8.47 -10.84
CA ASN A 398 -20.00 9.17 -11.40
C ASN A 398 -19.95 10.71 -11.35
N MET A 399 -18.78 11.32 -11.10
CA MET A 399 -18.65 12.78 -11.18
C MET A 399 -18.80 13.27 -12.63
N THR A 400 -19.40 14.44 -12.79
CA THR A 400 -19.62 15.08 -14.11
C THR A 400 -18.76 16.34 -14.34
N ASP A 401 -17.83 16.62 -13.43
CA ASP A 401 -16.93 17.75 -13.53
C ASP A 401 -16.01 17.61 -14.75
N LYS A 402 -16.05 18.60 -15.66
CA LYS A 402 -15.30 18.60 -16.92
C LYS A 402 -13.79 18.77 -16.73
N THR A 403 -13.36 19.22 -15.56
CA THR A 403 -11.94 19.39 -15.21
C THR A 403 -11.28 18.06 -14.83
N VAL A 404 -12.07 17.06 -14.43
CA VAL A 404 -11.59 15.72 -14.09
C VAL A 404 -11.34 14.91 -15.37
N PRO A 405 -10.13 14.38 -15.60
CA PRO A 405 -9.87 13.52 -16.74
C PRO A 405 -10.82 12.33 -16.81
N ARG A 406 -11.41 12.08 -17.99
CA ARG A 406 -12.31 10.93 -18.20
C ARG A 406 -11.69 9.61 -17.79
N ALA A 407 -10.37 9.46 -17.95
CA ALA A 407 -9.64 8.26 -17.56
C ALA A 407 -9.77 7.92 -16.07
N LEU A 408 -9.97 8.91 -15.18
CA LEU A 408 -10.22 8.69 -13.77
C LEU A 408 -11.64 8.16 -13.51
N LEU A 409 -12.62 8.60 -14.30
CA LEU A 409 -14.05 8.30 -14.12
C LEU A 409 -14.52 6.95 -14.70
N LYS A 410 -13.63 6.17 -15.33
CA LYS A 410 -13.99 4.96 -16.11
C LYS A 410 -14.39 3.74 -15.26
N SER A 411 -14.12 3.74 -13.96
CA SER A 411 -14.22 2.54 -13.11
C SER A 411 -14.71 2.90 -11.71
N GLU A 412 -15.48 2.00 -11.10
CA GLU A 412 -15.91 2.12 -9.69
C GLU A 412 -14.76 1.94 -8.70
N THR A 413 -13.65 1.35 -9.15
CA THR A 413 -12.46 1.09 -8.33
C THR A 413 -11.17 1.46 -9.07
N ARG A 414 -10.16 1.85 -8.30
CA ARG A 414 -8.81 2.19 -8.76
C ARG A 414 -7.78 1.37 -7.98
N ASP A 415 -6.68 1.05 -8.64
CA ASP A 415 -5.56 0.29 -8.08
C ASP A 415 -4.39 1.24 -7.88
N TYR A 416 -3.92 1.34 -6.64
CA TYR A 416 -2.80 2.20 -6.29
C TYR A 416 -1.57 1.36 -5.93
N ILE A 417 -0.40 1.75 -6.43
CA ILE A 417 0.86 1.04 -6.22
C ILE A 417 2.00 2.01 -5.92
N ASP A 418 3.17 1.48 -5.59
CA ASP A 418 4.39 2.25 -5.29
C ASP A 418 4.70 3.29 -6.38
N ALA A 419 4.89 4.54 -5.99
CA ALA A 419 5.20 5.62 -6.93
C ALA A 419 6.54 5.43 -7.65
N GLY A 420 7.47 4.68 -7.06
CA GLY A 420 8.80 4.45 -7.60
C GLY A 420 8.81 3.68 -8.92
N VAL A 421 7.69 3.03 -9.27
CA VAL A 421 7.54 2.35 -10.57
C VAL A 421 7.21 3.30 -11.71
N LEU A 422 6.81 4.54 -11.41
CA LEU A 422 6.68 5.61 -12.40
C LEU A 422 7.89 6.54 -12.36
N LEU A 423 8.22 7.05 -11.17
CA LEU A 423 9.34 7.93 -10.93
C LEU A 423 9.85 7.69 -9.51
N ASN A 424 11.13 7.33 -9.38
CA ASN A 424 11.72 6.97 -8.09
C ASN A 424 12.06 8.18 -7.21
N SER A 425 11.39 9.33 -7.40
CA SER A 425 11.51 10.50 -6.55
C SER A 425 10.17 11.27 -6.49
N PRO A 426 9.77 11.80 -5.31
CA PRO A 426 8.46 12.42 -5.14
C PRO A 426 8.38 13.88 -5.63
N TYR A 427 8.89 14.18 -6.83
CA TYR A 427 8.87 15.54 -7.37
C TYR A 427 7.44 16.07 -7.57
N PHE A 428 6.54 15.27 -8.15
CA PHE A 428 5.20 15.72 -8.50
C PHE A 428 4.36 16.16 -7.31
N SER A 429 4.59 15.62 -6.11
CA SER A 429 3.90 16.12 -4.93
C SER A 429 4.36 17.56 -4.66
N VAL A 430 5.65 17.82 -4.57
CA VAL A 430 6.15 19.14 -4.14
C VAL A 430 6.12 20.21 -5.23
N LEU A 431 6.02 19.83 -6.51
CA LEU A 431 5.95 20.76 -7.64
C LEU A 431 4.57 21.38 -7.90
N ARG A 432 3.57 21.10 -7.05
CA ARG A 432 2.30 21.83 -7.07
C ARG A 432 2.56 23.33 -6.91
N GLU A 433 2.05 24.15 -7.82
CA GLU A 433 2.25 25.61 -7.83
C GLU A 433 1.84 26.22 -6.49
N GLU A 434 0.79 25.69 -5.86
CA GLU A 434 0.25 26.20 -4.60
C GLU A 434 1.17 25.98 -3.40
N ARG A 435 2.15 25.06 -3.49
CA ARG A 435 3.18 24.88 -2.46
C ARG A 435 4.30 25.91 -2.57
N ASN A 436 4.46 26.55 -3.73
CA ASN A 436 5.44 27.61 -4.00
C ASN A 436 6.82 27.26 -3.44
N ILE A 437 7.38 26.12 -3.85
CA ILE A 437 8.67 25.60 -3.37
C ILE A 437 9.82 26.38 -4.01
N ASP A 438 10.72 26.90 -3.18
CA ASP A 438 11.89 27.69 -3.62
C ASP A 438 13.15 26.81 -3.76
N LEU A 439 13.26 25.74 -2.97
CA LEU A 439 14.39 24.83 -2.96
C LEU A 439 13.94 23.39 -2.72
N ILE A 440 14.44 22.47 -3.54
CA ILE A 440 14.27 21.03 -3.38
C ILE A 440 15.64 20.43 -3.02
N ILE A 441 15.67 19.66 -1.93
CA ILE A 441 16.79 18.77 -1.58
C ILE A 441 16.34 17.36 -1.92
N SER A 442 16.87 16.79 -3.00
CA SER A 442 16.55 15.42 -3.42
C SER A 442 17.62 14.45 -2.92
N LEU A 443 17.21 13.47 -2.12
CA LEU A 443 18.06 12.40 -1.64
C LEU A 443 17.80 11.14 -2.45
N ASP A 444 18.84 10.68 -3.14
CA ASP A 444 18.81 9.46 -3.95
C ASP A 444 19.40 8.27 -3.16
N PHE A 445 18.68 7.16 -3.17
CA PHE A 445 19.01 5.89 -2.53
C PHE A 445 18.92 4.71 -3.52
N SER A 446 18.98 5.01 -4.82
CA SER A 446 19.00 4.00 -5.87
C SER A 446 20.27 3.16 -5.80
N ASP A 447 20.16 1.92 -6.27
CA ASP A 447 21.31 1.01 -6.38
C ASP A 447 22.13 1.31 -7.65
N GLY A 448 21.50 1.97 -8.63
CA GLY A 448 22.06 2.33 -9.94
C GLY A 448 22.49 3.80 -10.05
N ASP A 449 22.46 4.36 -11.25
CA ASP A 449 22.87 5.74 -11.52
C ASP A 449 21.94 6.75 -10.82
N PRO A 450 22.46 7.58 -9.89
CA PRO A 450 21.65 8.53 -9.13
C PRO A 450 21.07 9.68 -9.98
N PHE A 451 21.53 9.88 -11.22
CA PHE A 451 21.02 10.94 -12.09
C PHE A 451 19.87 10.51 -13.02
N MET A 452 19.61 9.20 -13.14
CA MET A 452 18.47 8.68 -13.90
C MET A 452 17.14 9.05 -13.25
N ASP A 453 17.12 9.27 -11.94
CA ASP A 453 15.92 9.62 -11.16
C ASP A 453 15.65 11.14 -11.10
N VAL A 454 16.53 11.95 -11.69
CA VAL A 454 16.50 13.43 -11.66
C VAL A 454 15.98 14.05 -12.98
N CYS A 455 15.90 13.27 -14.07
CA CYS A 455 15.58 13.78 -15.41
C CYS A 455 14.12 13.56 -15.83
#